data_AF-A0A2U2X6E0-F1
#
_entry.id   AF-A0A2U2X6E0-F1
#
_cell.length_a   1.000
_cell.length_b   1.000
_cell.length_c   1.000
_cell.angle_alpha   90.00
_cell.angle_beta   90.00
_cell.angle_gamma   90.00
#
_symmetry.space_group_name_H-M   'P 1'
#
loop_
_entity.id
_entity.type
_entity.pdbx_description
1 polymer ?
#
loop_
_entity_poly.entity_id
_entity_poly.type
_entity_poly.pdbx_seq_one_letter_code
_entity_poly.pdbx_strand_id
1 'polypeptide(L)'
;MGLLKLRKNKKFNYTPRYYDDKGEGNPFEIKHKFDEYRKTVGANKGIKGKFNDALDDLKNNPNREVNKRILVIVAVLLLIFLFIIDFDLSIFLPK
;
A
#
# COMPACT_ATOMS: atom_id res chain seq x y z
N MET A 1 -15.07 19.05 -2.38
CA MET A 1 -14.04 18.91 -1.32
C MET A 1 -14.65 18.09 -0.20
N GLY A 2 -14.17 16.87 0.05
CA GLY A 2 -14.72 16.01 1.10
C GLY A 2 -14.21 16.38 2.50
N LEU A 3 -15.05 16.17 3.52
CA LEU A 3 -14.90 16.61 4.92
C LEU A 3 -13.59 16.19 5.63
N LEU A 4 -12.83 15.23 5.09
CA LEU A 4 -11.65 14.64 5.75
C LEU A 4 -10.37 14.68 4.90
N LYS A 5 -10.32 15.45 3.81
CA LYS A 5 -9.16 15.46 2.92
C LYS A 5 -8.15 16.51 3.39
N LEU A 6 -7.04 16.05 4.00
CA LEU A 6 -5.91 16.93 4.32
C LEU A 6 -5.39 17.61 3.04
N ARG A 7 -5.04 18.89 3.19
CA ARG A 7 -4.41 19.67 2.13
C ARG A 7 -3.07 19.05 1.77
N LYS A 8 -2.87 18.76 0.49
CA LYS A 8 -1.59 18.23 -0.03
C LYS A 8 -0.58 19.37 -0.22
N ASN A 9 0.70 19.04 -0.13
CA ASN A 9 1.80 19.96 -0.39
C ASN A 9 1.73 20.48 -1.84
N LYS A 10 2.08 21.76 -2.05
CA LYS A 10 2.19 22.32 -3.40
C LYS A 10 3.32 21.60 -4.13
N LYS A 11 3.05 21.13 -5.35
CA LYS A 11 4.04 20.56 -6.25
C LYS A 11 4.34 21.55 -7.38
N PHE A 12 5.57 21.54 -7.89
CA PHE A 12 5.93 22.28 -9.09
C PHE A 12 5.12 21.73 -10.26
N ASN A 13 4.50 22.61 -11.05
CA ASN A 13 3.72 22.24 -12.23
C ASN A 13 4.12 23.16 -13.38
N TYR A 14 4.69 22.58 -14.44
CA TYR A 14 5.07 23.29 -15.66
C TYR A 14 4.59 22.50 -16.87
N THR A 15 3.70 23.06 -17.68
CA THR A 15 3.19 22.42 -18.90
C THR A 15 3.74 23.17 -20.12
N PRO A 16 4.61 22.56 -20.93
CA PRO A 16 5.12 23.19 -22.15
C PRO A 16 4.00 23.32 -23.19
N ARG A 17 4.02 24.37 -24.03
CA ARG A 17 2.96 24.62 -25.03
C ARG A 17 2.82 23.55 -26.11
N TYR A 18 3.91 22.87 -26.45
CA TYR A 18 3.98 21.90 -27.56
C TYR A 18 4.28 20.48 -27.08
N TYR A 19 4.26 20.26 -25.76
CA TYR A 19 4.52 18.95 -25.20
C TYR A 19 3.20 18.21 -25.00
N ASP A 20 3.06 17.10 -25.71
CA ASP A 20 1.98 16.15 -25.47
C ASP A 20 2.53 15.02 -24.60
N ASP A 21 2.01 14.96 -23.39
CA ASP A 21 2.32 13.91 -22.43
C ASP A 21 1.57 12.66 -22.90
N LYS A 22 2.26 11.78 -23.64
CA LYS A 22 1.74 10.49 -24.13
C LYS A 22 1.49 9.48 -23.00
N GLY A 23 1.15 9.95 -21.79
CA GLY A 23 0.94 9.17 -20.59
C GLY A 23 2.22 8.89 -19.78
N GLU A 24 3.34 9.53 -20.11
CA GLU A 24 4.64 9.32 -19.45
C GLU A 24 4.91 10.30 -18.28
N GLY A 25 4.05 11.30 -18.09
CA GLY A 25 4.17 12.32 -17.06
C GLY A 25 4.90 13.58 -17.52
N ASN A 26 4.95 14.58 -16.63
CA ASN A 26 5.65 15.82 -16.89
C ASN A 26 7.18 15.63 -16.76
N PRO A 27 7.98 15.85 -17.83
CA PRO A 27 9.43 15.68 -17.79
C PRO A 27 10.13 16.72 -16.90
N PHE A 28 9.43 17.79 -16.55
CA PHE A 28 9.91 18.83 -15.64
C PHE A 28 9.41 18.63 -14.20
N GLU A 29 8.74 17.51 -13.88
CA GLU A 29 8.38 17.20 -12.50
C GLU A 29 9.65 16.97 -11.66
N ILE A 30 9.78 17.72 -10.57
CA ILE A 30 10.85 17.52 -9.59
C ILE A 30 10.53 16.25 -8.79
N LYS A 31 10.94 15.10 -9.32
CA LYS A 31 10.85 13.79 -8.67
C LYS A 31 12.22 13.26 -8.27
N HIS A 32 12.28 12.50 -7.18
CA HIS A 32 13.51 11.81 -6.80
C HIS A 32 13.67 10.54 -7.66
N LYS A 33 14.92 10.15 -7.96
CA LYS A 33 15.21 8.98 -8.83
C LYS A 33 14.56 7.67 -8.36
N PHE A 34 14.29 7.57 -7.07
CA PHE A 34 13.72 6.37 -6.45
C PHE A 34 12.22 6.47 -6.16
N ASP A 35 11.56 7.57 -6.55
CA ASP A 35 10.13 7.73 -6.27
C ASP A 35 9.26 6.75 -7.04
N GLU A 36 9.72 6.28 -8.20
CA GLU A 36 9.01 5.27 -9.01
C GLU A 36 9.01 3.87 -8.38
N TYR A 37 10.07 3.55 -7.61
CA TYR A 37 10.20 2.26 -6.92
C TYR A 37 9.59 2.28 -5.50
N ARG A 38 9.15 3.45 -5.04
CA ARG A 38 8.62 3.66 -3.70
C ARG A 38 7.11 3.48 -3.69
N LYS A 39 6.66 2.31 -3.20
CA LYS A 39 5.22 2.07 -2.95
C LYS A 39 4.73 2.66 -1.62
N THR A 40 5.62 2.88 -0.66
CA THR A 40 5.30 3.27 0.73
C THR A 40 5.19 4.77 0.96
N VAL A 41 5.84 5.59 0.12
CA VAL A 41 5.92 7.05 0.26
C VAL A 41 5.25 7.69 -0.95
N GLY A 42 4.28 8.59 -0.72
CA GLY A 42 3.55 9.24 -1.82
C GLY A 42 2.13 9.65 -1.45
N ALA A 43 1.31 9.94 -2.46
CA ALA A 43 -0.10 10.26 -2.26
C ALA A 43 -0.79 9.12 -1.49
N ASN A 44 -1.49 9.47 -0.40
CA ASN A 44 -2.16 8.51 0.47
C ASN A 44 -3.13 7.63 -0.36
N LYS A 45 -2.66 6.45 -0.78
CA LYS A 45 -3.48 5.41 -1.37
C LYS A 45 -4.43 5.01 -0.25
N GLY A 46 -5.74 5.21 -0.44
CA GLY A 46 -6.73 4.84 0.57
C GLY A 46 -6.60 3.36 0.97
N ILE A 47 -7.41 2.92 1.93
CA ILE A 47 -7.32 1.56 2.50
C ILE A 47 -7.20 0.48 1.41
N LYS A 48 -8.05 0.52 0.36
CA LYS A 48 -8.00 -0.40 -0.79
C LYS A 48 -6.63 -0.44 -1.50
N GLY A 49 -6.02 0.72 -1.72
CA GLY A 49 -4.73 0.80 -2.40
C GLY A 49 -3.60 0.21 -1.56
N LYS A 50 -3.64 0.40 -0.23
CA LYS A 50 -2.68 -0.23 0.69
C LYS A 50 -2.79 -1.76 0.68
N PHE A 51 -4.00 -2.31 0.66
CA PHE A 51 -4.21 -3.75 0.56
C PHE A 51 -3.69 -4.31 -0.77
N ASN A 52 -3.99 -3.65 -1.88
CA ASN A 52 -3.50 -4.08 -3.19
C ASN A 52 -1.97 -4.07 -3.27
N ASP A 53 -1.32 -3.00 -2.80
CA ASP A 53 0.14 -2.91 -2.78
C ASP A 53 0.75 -4.00 -1.89
N ALA A 54 0.19 -4.25 -0.70
CA ALA A 54 0.69 -5.28 0.21
C ALA A 54 0.56 -6.70 -0.36
N LEU A 55 -0.53 -6.98 -1.10
CA LEU A 55 -0.71 -8.26 -1.79
C LEU A 55 0.27 -8.41 -2.96
N ASP A 56 0.50 -7.34 -3.70
CA ASP A 56 1.46 -7.30 -4.79
C ASP A 56 2.89 -7.53 -4.28
N ASP A 57 3.26 -6.88 -3.17
CA ASP A 57 4.55 -7.07 -2.52
C ASP A 57 4.71 -8.50 -2.00
N LEU A 58 3.68 -9.10 -1.39
CA LEU A 58 3.74 -10.49 -0.93
C LEU A 58 3.95 -11.48 -2.09
N LYS A 59 3.36 -11.22 -3.27
CA LYS A 59 3.46 -12.09 -4.45
C LYS A 59 4.79 -11.92 -5.19
N ASN A 60 5.26 -10.70 -5.34
CA ASN A 60 6.42 -10.37 -6.18
C ASN A 60 7.74 -10.33 -5.40
N ASN A 61 7.73 -10.53 -4.08
CA ASN A 61 8.96 -10.55 -3.28
C ASN A 61 9.78 -11.83 -3.58
N PRO A 62 11.03 -11.70 -4.05
CA PRO A 62 11.90 -12.85 -4.32
C PRO A 62 12.30 -13.61 -3.04
N ASN A 63 12.22 -12.97 -1.87
CA ASN A 63 12.66 -13.54 -0.60
C ASN A 63 11.55 -14.34 0.09
N ARG A 64 11.49 -15.65 -0.20
CA ARG A 64 10.50 -16.56 0.39
C ARG A 64 10.55 -16.64 1.92
N GLU A 65 11.72 -16.41 2.54
CA GLU A 65 11.86 -16.35 3.99
C GLU A 65 11.08 -15.19 4.62
N VAL A 66 11.13 -14.01 3.97
CA VAL A 66 10.42 -12.82 4.43
C VAL A 66 8.91 -13.07 4.37
N ASN A 67 8.42 -13.66 3.28
CA ASN A 67 7.00 -14.00 3.14
C ASN A 67 6.53 -14.98 4.22
N LYS A 68 7.35 -15.99 4.56
CA LYS A 68 7.06 -16.91 5.67
C LYS A 68 6.96 -16.17 7.01
N ARG A 69 7.91 -15.27 7.31
CA ARG A 69 7.88 -14.47 8.55
C ARG A 69 6.64 -13.59 8.62
N ILE A 70 6.26 -12.94 7.52
CA ILE A 70 5.04 -12.12 7.44
C ILE A 70 3.80 -12.97 7.77
N LEU A 71 3.68 -14.17 7.18
CA LEU A 71 2.55 -15.07 7.47
C LEU A 71 2.52 -15.52 8.94
N VAL A 72 3.68 -15.83 9.53
CA VAL A 72 3.77 -16.19 10.96
C VAL A 72 3.34 -15.02 11.84
N ILE A 73 3.80 -13.81 11.56
CA ILE A 73 3.41 -12.60 12.30
C ILE A 73 1.91 -12.37 12.21
N VAL A 74 1.31 -12.47 11.02
CA VAL A 74 -0.14 -12.32 10.83
C VAL A 74 -0.92 -13.38 11.61
N ALA A 75 -0.48 -14.64 11.58
CA ALA A 75 -1.13 -15.72 12.33
C ALA A 75 -1.09 -15.48 13.85
N VAL A 76 0.06 -15.06 14.39
CA VAL A 76 0.20 -14.74 15.82
C VAL A 76 -0.68 -13.55 16.22
N LEU A 77 -0.70 -12.48 15.42
CA LEU A 77 -1.56 -11.31 15.69
C LEU A 77 -3.04 -11.67 15.66
N LEU A 78 -3.47 -12.54 14.74
CA LEU A 78 -4.84 -13.04 14.70
C LEU A 78 -5.16 -13.89 15.93
N LEU A 79 -4.26 -14.77 16.36
CA LEU A 79 -4.46 -15.60 17.56
C LEU A 79 -4.62 -14.71 18.80
N ILE A 80 -3.75 -13.72 18.99
CA ILE A 80 -3.84 -12.76 20.10
C ILE A 80 -5.16 -11.99 20.05
N PHE A 81 -5.56 -11.52 18.87
CA PHE A 81 -6.82 -10.82 18.70
C PHE A 81 -8.03 -11.69 19.08
N LEU A 82 -8.06 -12.94 18.61
CA LEU A 82 -9.12 -13.89 18.92
C LEU A 82 -9.17 -14.24 20.40
N PHE A 83 -8.01 -14.33 21.07
CA PHE A 83 -7.92 -14.55 22.51
C PHE A 83 -8.50 -13.38 23.32
N ILE A 84 -8.23 -12.13 22.92
CA ILE A 84 -8.74 -10.93 23.64
C ILE A 84 -10.27 -10.86 23.63
N ILE A 85 -10.92 -11.36 22.58
CA ILE A 85 -12.38 -11.31 22.43
C ILE A 85 -13.07 -12.61 22.87
N ASP A 86 -12.33 -13.56 23.46
CA ASP A 86 -12.81 -14.91 23.82
C ASP A 86 -13.55 -15.61 22.65
N PHE A 87 -12.99 -15.50 21.44
CA PHE A 87 -13.65 -16.06 20.25
C PHE A 87 -13.65 -17.58 20.26
N ASP A 88 -14.83 -18.17 20.14
CA ASP A 88 -14.99 -19.63 20.08
C ASP A 88 -14.56 -20.20 18.72
N LEU A 89 -13.43 -20.91 18.70
CA LEU A 89 -12.90 -21.58 17.51
C LEU A 89 -13.66 -22.85 17.14
N SER A 90 -14.49 -23.39 18.05
CA SER A 90 -15.23 -24.64 17.81
C SER A 90 -16.32 -24.48 16.74
N ILE A 91 -16.72 -23.24 16.41
CA ILE A 91 -17.67 -22.93 15.33
C ILE A 91 -17.24 -23.46 13.96
N PHE A 92 -15.95 -23.72 13.76
CA PHE A 92 -15.39 -24.23 12.51
C PHE A 92 -15.26 -25.75 12.45
N LEU A 93 -15.54 -26.47 13.53
CA LEU A 93 -15.45 -27.93 13.56
C LEU A 93 -16.77 -28.57 13.09
N PRO A 94 -16.73 -29.61 12.23
CA PRO A 94 -17.92 -30.38 11.90
C PRO A 94 -18.44 -31.13 13.14
N LYS A 95 -19.77 -31.27 13.22
CA LYS A 95 -20.47 -31.98 14.31
C LYS A 95 -20.24 -33.48 14.27
#